data_AF-A0A940VZM0-F1
#
_entry.id   AF-A0A940VZM0-F1
#
_cell.length_a   1.000
_cell.length_b   1.000
_cell.length_c   1.000
_cell.angle_alpha   90.00
_cell.angle_beta   90.00
_cell.angle_gamma   90.00
#
_symmetry.space_group_name_H-M   'P 1'
#
loop_
_entity.id
_entity.type
_entity.pdbx_description
1 polymer ?
#
loop_
_entity_poly.entity_id
_entity_poly.type
_entity_poly.pdbx_seq_one_letter_code
_entity_poly.pdbx_strand_id
1 'polypeptide(L)'
;MQQTIEALDMWNEEKEASYLYGVLGELETQPKLSELYRRLSATEARHAQFWQDKLIADGKPPKPYHPSLRVRTMVWMARRFGAEAILPILDSAENRSVGSYETTNADMAAEERSHATLLGQMLKVSQGAGLPGPAVARLEGRHRSAGGNALRAAVLGASDGLVSNFNLVMGVDGANLVTSQILLTGGAGLLAGAISMALGEWISV
;
A
#
# COMPACT_ATOMS: atom_id res chain seq x y z
N MET A 1 18.82 -20.53 -12.05
CA MET A 1 17.52 -19.95 -12.47
C MET A 1 16.77 -19.38 -11.28
N GLN A 2 16.61 -20.13 -10.18
CA GLN A 2 15.97 -19.67 -8.94
C GLN A 2 16.57 -18.39 -8.34
N GLN A 3 17.91 -18.33 -8.18
CA GLN A 3 18.59 -17.17 -7.60
C GLN A 3 18.41 -15.87 -8.39
N THR A 4 18.23 -15.94 -9.72
CA THR A 4 17.98 -14.74 -10.53
C THR A 4 16.55 -14.24 -10.33
N ILE A 5 15.58 -15.13 -10.15
CA ILE A 5 14.18 -14.75 -9.92
C ILE A 5 14.08 -14.02 -8.57
N GLU A 6 14.69 -14.61 -7.55
CA GLU A 6 14.78 -14.01 -6.21
C GLU A 6 15.46 -12.64 -6.26
N ALA A 7 16.60 -12.50 -6.94
CA ALA A 7 17.28 -11.22 -7.08
C ALA A 7 16.43 -10.16 -7.83
N LEU A 8 15.60 -10.59 -8.80
CA LEU A 8 14.70 -9.71 -9.53
C LEU A 8 13.52 -9.26 -8.66
N ASP A 9 12.97 -10.15 -7.84
CA ASP A 9 11.89 -9.84 -6.91
C ASP A 9 12.38 -8.84 -5.85
N MET A 10 13.54 -9.11 -5.25
CA MET A 10 14.17 -8.18 -4.29
C MET A 10 14.48 -6.83 -4.95
N TRP A 11 15.04 -6.82 -6.17
CA TRP A 11 15.27 -5.57 -6.90
C TRP A 11 13.98 -4.75 -7.11
N ASN A 12 12.86 -5.42 -7.43
CA ASN A 12 11.57 -4.76 -7.59
C ASN A 12 11.06 -4.19 -6.27
N GLU A 13 11.12 -4.96 -5.18
CA GLU A 13 10.69 -4.51 -3.85
C GLU A 13 11.44 -3.25 -3.41
N GLU A 14 12.77 -3.25 -3.57
CA GLU A 14 13.61 -2.09 -3.26
C GLU A 14 13.30 -0.86 -4.12
N LYS A 15 13.03 -1.07 -5.42
CA LYS A 15 12.60 0.03 -6.30
C LYS A 15 11.23 0.57 -5.94
N GLU A 16 10.28 -0.29 -5.57
CA GLU A 16 8.94 0.14 -5.12
C GLU A 16 9.03 0.94 -3.81
N ALA A 17 9.79 0.46 -2.83
CA ALA A 17 10.00 1.13 -1.56
C ALA A 17 10.70 2.49 -1.77
N SER A 18 11.80 2.53 -2.52
CA SER A 18 12.51 3.76 -2.86
C SER A 18 11.59 4.81 -3.50
N TYR A 19 10.76 4.39 -4.45
CA TYR A 19 9.80 5.27 -5.14
C TYR A 19 8.72 5.79 -4.18
N LEU A 20 8.12 4.93 -3.36
CA LEU A 20 7.09 5.32 -2.41
C LEU A 20 7.63 6.29 -1.35
N TYR A 21 8.80 6.03 -0.78
CA TYR A 21 9.45 6.94 0.16
C TYR A 21 9.80 8.28 -0.49
N GLY A 22 10.25 8.29 -1.75
CA GLY A 22 10.48 9.53 -2.49
C GLY A 22 9.22 10.38 -2.59
N VAL A 23 8.10 9.77 -2.99
CA VAL A 23 6.79 10.46 -3.07
C VAL A 23 6.34 10.95 -1.70
N LEU A 24 6.48 10.14 -0.64
CA LEU A 24 6.13 10.56 0.72
C LEU A 24 6.97 11.75 1.17
N GLY A 25 8.27 11.75 0.87
CA GLY A 25 9.17 12.87 1.16
C GLY A 25 8.79 14.17 0.44
N GLU A 26 8.23 14.10 -0.77
CA GLU A 26 7.74 15.27 -1.51
C GLU A 26 6.41 15.80 -0.97
N LEU A 27 5.53 14.92 -0.51
CA LEU A 27 4.20 15.28 0.00
C LEU A 27 4.24 15.74 1.46
N GLU A 28 5.26 15.33 2.21
CA GLU A 28 5.37 15.64 3.63
C GLU A 28 5.67 17.12 3.87
N THR A 29 4.86 17.74 4.75
CA THR A 29 4.97 19.17 5.07
C THR A 29 5.97 19.41 6.21
N GLN A 30 6.16 18.44 7.10
CA GLN A 30 7.12 18.53 8.21
C GLN A 30 8.56 18.31 7.70
N PRO A 31 9.46 19.30 7.81
CA PRO A 31 10.80 19.21 7.23
C PRO A 31 11.61 18.00 7.73
N LYS A 32 11.48 17.66 9.02
CA LYS A 32 12.19 16.52 9.63
C LYS A 32 11.72 15.18 9.06
N LEU A 33 10.42 15.04 8.82
CA LEU A 33 9.82 13.79 8.34
C LEU A 33 10.02 13.64 6.83
N SER A 34 9.94 14.74 6.08
CA SER A 34 10.32 14.80 4.66
C SER A 34 11.78 14.34 4.45
N GLU A 35 12.71 14.86 5.27
CA GLU A 35 14.11 14.47 5.23
C GLU A 35 14.31 12.99 5.57
N LEU A 36 13.56 12.45 6.53
CA LEU A 36 13.61 11.02 6.84
C LEU A 36 13.18 10.15 5.65
N TYR A 37 12.03 10.47 5.04
CA TYR A 37 11.56 9.73 3.87
C TYR A 37 12.55 9.80 2.70
N ARG A 38 13.20 10.96 2.50
CA ARG A 38 14.27 11.09 1.49
C ARG A 38 15.49 10.21 1.82
N ARG A 39 15.87 10.10 3.09
CA ARG A 39 16.96 9.20 3.52
C ARG A 39 16.61 7.74 3.31
N LEU A 40 15.40 7.32 3.70
CA LEU A 40 14.91 5.96 3.45
C LEU A 40 14.90 5.66 1.94
N SER A 41 14.33 6.55 1.13
CA SER A 41 14.34 6.45 -0.34
C SER A 41 15.74 6.26 -0.91
N ALA A 42 16.73 6.99 -0.37
CA ALA A 42 18.12 6.89 -0.79
C ALA A 42 18.79 5.58 -0.34
N THR A 43 18.41 5.00 0.80
CA THR A 43 18.90 3.68 1.23
C THR A 43 18.33 2.57 0.37
N GLU A 44 17.01 2.53 0.14
CA GLU A 44 16.40 1.51 -0.74
C GLU A 44 16.91 1.63 -2.18
N ALA A 45 17.26 2.85 -2.63
CA ALA A 45 17.93 3.03 -3.91
C ALA A 45 19.30 2.34 -3.97
N ARG A 46 20.07 2.32 -2.86
CA ARG A 46 21.34 1.60 -2.76
C ARG A 46 21.12 0.09 -2.70
N HIS A 47 20.11 -0.38 -1.97
CA HIS A 47 19.72 -1.78 -1.93
C HIS A 47 19.31 -2.28 -3.33
N ALA A 48 18.47 -1.51 -4.03
CA ALA A 48 18.13 -1.79 -5.43
C ALA A 48 19.37 -1.82 -6.33
N GLN A 49 20.35 -0.93 -6.12
CA GLN A 49 21.59 -0.94 -6.90
C GLN A 49 22.40 -2.23 -6.66
N PHE A 50 22.51 -2.68 -5.41
CA PHE A 50 23.18 -3.95 -5.08
C PHE A 50 22.55 -5.14 -5.85
N TRP A 51 21.22 -5.24 -5.86
CA TRP A 51 20.52 -6.29 -6.60
C TRP A 51 20.66 -6.15 -8.11
N GLN A 52 20.66 -4.91 -8.62
CA GLN A 52 20.89 -4.62 -10.02
C GLN A 52 22.29 -5.08 -10.47
N ASP A 53 23.32 -4.81 -9.67
CA ASP A 53 24.69 -5.22 -9.97
C ASP A 53 24.82 -6.74 -9.97
N LYS A 54 24.16 -7.43 -9.03
CA LYS A 54 24.06 -8.90 -9.00
C LYS A 54 23.38 -9.46 -10.25
N LEU A 55 22.26 -8.87 -10.67
CA LEU A 55 21.53 -9.25 -11.88
C LEU A 55 22.36 -9.03 -13.16
N ILE A 56 23.14 -7.93 -13.23
CA ILE A 56 24.06 -7.65 -14.34
C ILE A 56 25.20 -8.67 -14.36
N ALA A 57 25.78 -9.01 -13.20
CA ALA A 57 26.83 -10.02 -13.09
C ALA A 57 26.34 -11.41 -13.54
N ASP A 58 25.07 -11.73 -13.29
CA ASP A 58 24.38 -12.94 -13.76
C ASP A 58 23.99 -12.89 -15.25
N GLY A 59 24.33 -11.81 -15.96
CA GLY A 59 24.05 -11.62 -17.38
C GLY A 59 22.59 -11.29 -17.70
N LYS A 60 21.80 -10.83 -16.72
CA LYS A 60 20.36 -10.57 -16.84
C LYS A 60 20.00 -9.19 -16.26
N PRO A 61 20.39 -8.08 -16.92
CA PRO A 61 20.08 -6.75 -16.44
C PRO A 61 18.57 -6.54 -16.29
N PRO A 62 18.10 -5.92 -15.19
CA PRO A 62 16.69 -5.63 -15.01
C PRO A 62 16.21 -4.59 -16.04
N LYS A 63 14.93 -4.67 -16.39
CA LYS A 63 14.28 -3.68 -17.25
C LYS A 63 14.12 -2.35 -16.50
N PRO A 64 13.91 -1.22 -17.19
CA PRO A 64 13.55 0.03 -16.53
C PRO A 64 12.36 -0.14 -15.59
N TYR A 65 12.48 0.41 -14.39
CA TYR A 65 11.44 0.30 -13.37
C TYR A 65 10.21 1.14 -13.74
N HIS A 66 9.03 0.55 -13.55
CA HIS A 66 7.75 1.24 -13.67
C HIS A 66 6.87 0.93 -12.45
N PRO A 67 6.27 1.95 -11.81
CA PRO A 67 5.38 1.73 -10.68
C PRO A 67 4.21 0.81 -11.04
N SER A 68 4.03 -0.26 -10.26
CA SER A 68 2.90 -1.17 -10.40
C SER A 68 1.56 -0.47 -10.16
N LEU A 69 0.45 -1.08 -10.58
CA LEU A 69 -0.89 -0.52 -10.33
C LEU A 69 -1.13 -0.28 -8.84
N ARG A 70 -0.64 -1.20 -7.99
CA ARG A 70 -0.69 -1.08 -6.52
C ARG A 70 0.03 0.18 -6.04
N VAL A 71 1.28 0.38 -6.46
CA VAL A 71 2.07 1.56 -6.10
C VAL A 71 1.38 2.84 -6.58
N ARG A 72 0.84 2.85 -7.80
CA ARG A 72 0.10 4.00 -8.33
C ARG A 72 -1.15 4.32 -7.50
N THR A 73 -1.89 3.31 -7.06
CA THR A 73 -3.04 3.48 -6.16
C THR A 73 -2.61 4.03 -4.80
N MET A 74 -1.50 3.54 -4.24
CA MET A 74 -0.93 4.07 -2.99
C MET A 74 -0.53 5.53 -3.13
N VAL A 75 0.16 5.91 -4.21
CA VAL A 75 0.51 7.30 -4.48
C VAL A 75 -0.75 8.17 -4.60
N TRP A 76 -1.78 7.68 -5.27
CA TRP A 76 -3.06 8.39 -5.35
C TRP A 76 -3.68 8.57 -3.95
N MET A 77 -3.70 7.53 -3.11
CA MET A 77 -4.18 7.61 -1.73
C MET A 77 -3.37 8.61 -0.90
N ALA A 78 -2.03 8.54 -0.98
CA ALA A 78 -1.14 9.44 -0.27
C ALA A 78 -1.36 10.91 -0.67
N ARG A 79 -1.55 11.18 -1.97
CA ARG A 79 -1.85 12.53 -2.47
C ARG A 79 -3.23 13.02 -2.04
N ARG A 80 -4.21 12.13 -1.94
CA ARG A 80 -5.62 12.50 -1.69
C ARG A 80 -5.98 12.59 -0.21
N PHE A 81 -5.37 11.74 0.62
CA PHE A 81 -5.70 11.55 2.03
C PHE A 81 -4.50 11.74 2.97
N GLY A 82 -3.30 11.98 2.44
CA GLY A 82 -2.07 12.13 3.20
C GLY A 82 -1.26 10.83 3.33
N ALA A 83 0.01 10.96 3.73
CA ALA A 83 0.95 9.85 3.89
C ALA A 83 0.41 8.73 4.80
N GLU A 84 -0.31 9.09 5.86
CA GLU A 84 -0.85 8.17 6.87
C GLU A 84 -1.78 7.09 6.30
N ALA A 85 -2.44 7.38 5.18
CA ALA A 85 -3.35 6.43 4.54
C ALA A 85 -2.64 5.18 3.98
N ILE A 86 -1.33 5.25 3.72
CA ILE A 86 -0.56 4.14 3.14
C ILE A 86 0.47 3.54 4.11
N LEU A 87 0.75 4.20 5.23
CA LEU A 87 1.75 3.76 6.21
C LEU A 87 1.53 2.34 6.74
N PRO A 88 0.32 1.89 7.10
CA PRO A 88 0.13 0.51 7.56
C PRO A 88 0.51 -0.53 6.50
N ILE A 89 0.33 -0.17 5.22
CA ILE A 89 0.63 -1.06 4.11
C ILE A 89 2.14 -1.10 3.84
N LEU A 90 2.81 0.03 4.03
CA LEU A 90 4.26 0.16 3.93
C LEU A 90 4.97 -0.56 5.10
N ASP A 91 4.52 -0.33 6.34
CA ASP A 91 5.03 -1.04 7.53
C ASP A 91 4.84 -2.56 7.44
N SER A 92 3.72 -3.02 6.87
CA SER A 92 3.51 -4.45 6.60
C SER A 92 4.43 -5.00 5.50
N ALA A 93 4.95 -4.16 4.61
CA ALA A 93 5.91 -4.56 3.58
C ALA A 93 7.33 -4.66 4.17
N GLU A 94 7.75 -3.65 4.91
CA GLU A 94 9.03 -3.60 5.63
C GLU A 94 9.20 -4.78 6.60
N ASN A 95 8.18 -5.08 7.41
CA ASN A 95 8.25 -6.21 8.34
C ASN A 95 8.33 -7.59 7.64
N ARG A 96 8.01 -7.67 6.34
CA ARG A 96 8.18 -8.90 5.55
C ARG A 96 9.60 -9.00 4.95
N SER A 97 10.30 -7.89 4.71
CA SER A 97 11.64 -7.90 4.10
C SER A 97 12.75 -8.26 5.09
N VAL A 98 12.56 -7.99 6.40
CA VAL A 98 13.59 -8.18 7.44
C VAL A 98 14.19 -9.59 7.47
N GLY A 99 13.40 -10.62 7.15
CA GLY A 99 13.87 -12.01 7.08
C GLY A 99 14.55 -12.40 5.77
N SER A 100 14.36 -11.64 4.69
CA SER A 100 14.84 -11.96 3.33
C SER A 100 16.34 -11.74 3.16
N TYR A 101 16.95 -10.94 4.03
CA TYR A 101 18.35 -10.54 3.92
C TYR A 101 19.33 -11.29 4.83
N GLU A 102 18.84 -11.98 5.85
CA GLU A 102 19.68 -12.58 6.91
C GLU A 102 20.71 -13.59 6.37
N THR A 103 20.38 -14.27 5.28
CA THR A 103 21.24 -15.28 4.64
C THR A 103 22.09 -14.73 3.50
N THR A 104 21.76 -13.55 2.98
CA THR A 104 22.40 -12.98 1.78
C THR A 104 23.35 -11.83 2.09
N ASN A 105 22.97 -10.91 2.97
CA ASN A 105 23.79 -9.76 3.34
C ASN A 105 23.45 -9.28 4.76
N ALA A 106 24.36 -9.54 5.71
CA ALA A 106 24.16 -9.21 7.12
C ALA A 106 24.11 -7.70 7.40
N ASP A 107 24.85 -6.90 6.63
CA ASP A 107 24.85 -5.44 6.76
C ASP A 107 23.51 -4.87 6.30
N MET A 108 23.01 -5.30 5.14
CA MET A 108 21.69 -4.93 4.64
C MET A 108 20.58 -5.36 5.61
N ALA A 109 20.66 -6.58 6.15
CA ALA A 109 19.71 -7.04 7.18
C ALA A 109 19.74 -6.20 8.46
N ALA A 110 20.90 -5.61 8.83
CA ALA A 110 20.98 -4.70 9.97
C ALA A 110 20.35 -3.34 9.63
N GLU A 111 20.56 -2.84 8.41
CA GLU A 111 19.94 -1.61 7.90
C GLU A 111 18.40 -1.72 7.88
N GLU A 112 17.84 -2.81 7.33
CA GLU A 112 16.38 -3.08 7.31
C GLU A 112 15.74 -3.08 8.71
N ARG A 113 16.38 -3.73 9.69
CA ARG A 113 15.88 -3.72 11.08
C ARG A 113 15.89 -2.32 11.68
N SER A 114 16.91 -1.52 11.34
CA SER A 114 17.00 -0.13 11.77
C SER A 114 15.94 0.75 11.11
N HIS A 115 15.61 0.51 9.83
CA HIS A 115 14.56 1.20 9.09
C HIS A 115 13.19 1.00 9.73
N ALA A 116 12.79 -0.24 9.95
CA ALA A 116 11.50 -0.58 10.56
C ALA A 116 11.36 0.04 11.96
N THR A 117 12.44 0.01 12.75
CA THR A 117 12.46 0.58 14.11
C THR A 117 12.32 2.10 14.09
N LEU A 118 13.09 2.79 13.26
CA LEU A 118 13.08 4.26 13.18
C LEU A 118 11.77 4.78 12.61
N LEU A 119 11.23 4.14 11.57
CA LEU A 119 9.94 4.48 10.99
C LEU A 119 8.85 4.31 12.04
N GLY A 120 8.78 3.16 12.72
CA GLY A 120 7.79 2.90 13.76
C GLY A 120 7.84 3.90 14.94
N GLN A 121 9.03 4.33 15.36
CA GLN A 121 9.18 5.36 16.40
C GLN A 121 8.75 6.74 15.92
N MET A 122 9.14 7.15 14.71
CA MET A 122 8.80 8.45 14.14
C MET A 122 7.31 8.59 13.85
N LEU A 123 6.65 7.51 13.39
CA LEU A 123 5.21 7.52 13.19
C LEU A 123 4.48 7.75 14.51
N LYS A 124 4.89 7.09 15.59
CA LYS A 124 4.34 7.35 16.94
C LYS A 124 4.53 8.80 17.38
N VAL A 125 5.65 9.42 17.03
CA VAL A 125 5.96 10.83 17.36
C VAL A 125 5.17 11.81 16.48
N SER A 126 5.05 11.55 15.17
CA SER A 126 4.29 12.37 14.21
C SER A 126 2.80 12.34 14.53
N GLN A 127 2.27 11.18 14.95
CA GLN A 127 0.92 11.06 15.46
C GLN A 127 0.66 11.92 16.72
N GLY A 128 1.71 12.34 17.43
CA GLY A 128 1.66 13.27 18.57
C GLY A 128 1.58 14.76 18.21
N ALA A 129 1.63 15.14 16.92
CA ALA A 129 1.59 16.54 16.47
C ALA A 129 0.36 16.92 15.63
N GLY A 130 -0.67 16.07 15.59
CA GLY A 130 -1.96 16.42 14.99
C GLY A 130 -2.62 15.30 14.21
N LEU A 131 -3.22 14.36 14.93
CA LEU A 131 -4.41 13.71 14.42
C LEU A 131 -5.62 14.55 14.84
N PRO A 132 -6.60 14.83 13.95
CA PRO A 132 -7.89 15.28 14.43
C PRO A 132 -8.37 14.23 15.43
N GLY A 133 -8.67 14.66 16.66
CA GLY A 133 -9.21 13.84 17.74
C GLY A 133 -10.20 12.75 17.29
N PRO A 134 -11.06 12.93 16.25
CA PRO A 134 -11.90 11.84 15.75
C PRO A 134 -11.21 10.68 15.01
N ALA A 135 -9.96 10.79 14.52
CA ALA A 135 -9.24 9.69 13.84
C ALA A 135 -8.46 8.82 14.83
N VAL A 136 -7.81 9.43 15.82
CA VAL A 136 -7.23 8.72 16.98
C VAL A 136 -8.32 8.21 17.91
N ALA A 137 -9.41 8.95 18.15
CA ALA A 137 -10.55 8.38 18.86
C ALA A 137 -11.22 7.21 18.10
N ARG A 138 -10.98 7.06 16.79
CA ARG A 138 -11.46 5.90 16.01
C ARG A 138 -10.51 4.69 16.10
N LEU A 139 -9.21 4.92 16.30
CA LEU A 139 -8.18 3.89 16.42
C LEU A 139 -7.92 3.46 17.87
N GLU A 140 -7.95 4.41 18.81
CA GLU A 140 -7.73 4.23 20.25
C GLU A 140 -9.05 4.10 21.06
N GLY A 141 -10.18 4.53 20.49
CA GLY A 141 -11.50 4.45 21.13
C GLY A 141 -12.20 3.11 20.92
N ARG A 142 -11.57 2.02 21.35
CA ARG A 142 -12.23 0.72 21.51
C ARG A 142 -12.08 0.17 22.93
N HIS A 143 -12.54 0.96 23.89
CA HIS A 143 -13.47 0.40 24.86
C HIS A 143 -14.80 1.16 24.82
N ARG A 144 -15.73 0.53 24.09
CA ARG A 144 -17.19 0.66 24.08
C ARG A 144 -17.81 1.67 23.07
N SER A 145 -18.40 1.05 22.05
CA SER A 145 -19.71 1.32 21.42
C SER A 145 -19.87 2.14 20.12
N ALA A 146 -18.90 2.89 19.60
CA ALA A 146 -19.13 3.67 18.36
C ALA A 146 -18.42 3.15 17.08
N GLY A 147 -17.12 2.83 17.13
CA GLY A 147 -16.33 2.45 15.93
C GLY A 147 -16.65 1.06 15.34
N GLY A 148 -17.25 0.17 16.13
CA GLY A 148 -17.58 -1.18 15.68
C GLY A 148 -18.68 -1.23 14.63
N ASN A 149 -19.65 -0.32 14.68
CA ASN A 149 -20.76 -0.33 13.75
C ASN A 149 -20.36 0.15 12.36
N ALA A 150 -19.53 1.20 12.27
CA ALA A 150 -19.04 1.72 10.99
C ALA A 150 -18.06 0.75 10.29
N LEU A 151 -17.16 0.12 11.04
CA LEU A 151 -16.28 -0.91 10.48
C LEU A 151 -17.08 -2.14 10.03
N ARG A 152 -18.07 -2.56 10.82
CA ARG A 152 -18.96 -3.66 10.46
C ARG A 152 -19.78 -3.33 9.22
N ALA A 153 -20.29 -2.11 9.10
CA ALA A 153 -21.00 -1.64 7.90
C ALA A 153 -20.07 -1.61 6.67
N ALA A 154 -18.85 -1.11 6.83
CA ALA A 154 -17.85 -1.09 5.75
C ALA A 154 -17.47 -2.50 5.28
N VAL A 155 -17.23 -3.43 6.22
CA VAL A 155 -16.89 -4.83 5.90
C VAL A 155 -18.08 -5.55 5.26
N LEU A 156 -19.28 -5.42 5.84
CA LEU A 156 -20.50 -6.05 5.30
C LEU A 156 -20.87 -5.49 3.93
N GLY A 157 -20.73 -4.18 3.71
CA GLY A 157 -21.02 -3.59 2.40
C GLY A 157 -19.92 -3.86 1.37
N ALA A 158 -18.65 -3.96 1.78
CA ALA A 158 -17.60 -4.43 0.88
C ALA A 158 -17.82 -5.89 0.46
N SER A 159 -18.22 -6.76 1.40
CA SER A 159 -18.55 -8.15 1.07
C SER A 159 -19.78 -8.26 0.18
N ASP A 160 -20.86 -7.53 0.50
CA ASP A 160 -22.08 -7.56 -0.31
C ASP A 160 -21.86 -6.95 -1.69
N GLY A 161 -21.10 -5.85 -1.80
CA GLY A 161 -20.77 -5.21 -3.07
C GLY A 161 -19.91 -6.09 -3.98
N LEU A 162 -18.90 -6.77 -3.44
CA LEU A 162 -18.06 -7.68 -4.22
C LEU A 162 -18.82 -8.94 -4.65
N VAL A 163 -19.58 -9.58 -3.75
CA VAL A 163 -20.34 -10.80 -4.05
C VAL A 163 -21.45 -10.51 -5.05
N SER A 164 -22.20 -9.42 -4.89
CA SER A 164 -23.25 -9.03 -5.84
C SER A 164 -22.70 -8.70 -7.22
N ASN A 165 -21.59 -7.95 -7.31
CA ASN A 165 -20.98 -7.62 -8.59
C ASN A 165 -20.36 -8.84 -9.27
N PHE A 166 -19.77 -9.77 -8.52
CA PHE A 166 -19.25 -11.03 -9.06
C PHE A 166 -20.37 -11.90 -9.62
N ASN A 167 -21.48 -12.06 -8.88
CA ASN A 167 -22.66 -12.80 -9.35
C ASN A 167 -23.29 -12.15 -10.58
N LEU A 168 -23.34 -10.81 -10.63
CA LEU A 168 -23.80 -10.07 -11.80
C LEU A 168 -22.92 -10.36 -13.02
N VAL A 169 -21.60 -10.22 -12.88
CA VAL A 169 -20.64 -10.47 -13.95
C VAL A 169 -20.70 -11.93 -14.42
N MET A 170 -20.79 -12.90 -13.51
CA MET A 170 -20.96 -14.32 -13.86
C MET A 170 -22.28 -14.59 -14.60
N GLY A 171 -23.39 -13.95 -14.20
CA GLY A 171 -24.67 -14.10 -14.90
C GLY A 171 -24.64 -13.52 -16.31
N VAL A 172 -24.00 -12.37 -16.49
CA VAL A 172 -23.80 -11.69 -17.78
C VAL A 172 -22.88 -12.51 -18.70
N ASP A 173 -21.82 -13.08 -18.15
CA ASP A 173 -20.91 -13.99 -18.85
C ASP A 173 -21.61 -15.30 -19.25
N GLY A 174 -22.43 -15.87 -18.36
CA GLY A 174 -23.26 -17.05 -18.66
C GLY A 174 -24.33 -16.82 -19.75
N ALA A 175 -24.72 -15.57 -19.98
CA ALA A 175 -25.56 -15.17 -21.11
C ALA A 175 -24.79 -15.02 -22.44
N ASN A 176 -23.48 -15.32 -22.43
CA ASN A 176 -22.58 -15.33 -23.58
C ASN A 176 -22.44 -13.96 -24.27
N LEU A 177 -22.41 -12.89 -23.47
CA LEU A 177 -22.25 -11.51 -23.93
C LEU A 177 -20.79 -11.18 -24.29
N VAL A 178 -20.60 -10.12 -25.08
CA VAL A 178 -19.26 -9.71 -25.52
C VAL A 178 -18.48 -9.13 -24.35
N THR A 179 -17.16 -9.36 -24.27
CA THR A 179 -16.30 -8.93 -23.15
C THR A 179 -16.44 -7.45 -22.77
N SER A 180 -16.61 -6.57 -23.76
CA SER A 180 -16.83 -5.13 -23.52
C SER A 180 -18.11 -4.85 -22.72
N GLN A 181 -19.17 -5.62 -22.96
CA GLN A 181 -20.42 -5.52 -22.21
C GLN A 181 -20.25 -6.04 -20.78
N ILE A 182 -19.50 -7.14 -20.60
CA ILE A 182 -19.19 -7.69 -19.27
C ILE A 182 -18.45 -6.66 -18.40
N LEU A 183 -17.41 -6.03 -18.96
CA LEU A 183 -16.64 -4.99 -18.26
C LEU A 183 -17.49 -3.75 -17.94
N LEU A 184 -18.34 -3.32 -18.88
CA LEU A 184 -19.24 -2.21 -18.68
C LEU A 184 -20.25 -2.51 -17.56
N THR A 185 -20.87 -3.69 -17.59
CA THR A 185 -21.85 -4.11 -16.59
C THR A 185 -21.23 -4.26 -15.20
N GLY A 186 -20.04 -4.88 -15.09
CA GLY A 186 -19.32 -4.98 -13.82
C GLY A 186 -18.86 -3.62 -13.29
N GLY A 187 -18.41 -2.72 -14.16
CA GLY A 187 -18.05 -1.35 -13.76
C GLY A 187 -19.25 -0.52 -13.30
N ALA A 188 -20.36 -0.61 -14.02
CA ALA A 188 -21.61 0.06 -13.66
C ALA A 188 -22.18 -0.49 -12.34
N GLY A 189 -22.12 -1.81 -12.12
CA GLY A 189 -22.55 -2.46 -10.88
C GLY A 189 -21.74 -1.98 -9.66
N LEU A 190 -20.41 -1.89 -9.78
CA LEU A 190 -19.56 -1.33 -8.72
C LEU A 190 -19.90 0.13 -8.40
N LEU A 191 -20.06 0.96 -9.43
CA LEU A 191 -20.41 2.38 -9.24
C LEU A 191 -21.79 2.55 -8.58
N ALA A 192 -22.79 1.81 -9.04
CA ALA A 192 -24.13 1.83 -8.47
C ALA A 192 -24.12 1.37 -7.00
N GLY A 193 -23.37 0.30 -6.68
CA GLY A 193 -23.22 -0.18 -5.31
C GLY A 193 -22.56 0.84 -4.39
N ALA A 194 -21.47 1.48 -4.85
CA ALA A 194 -20.78 2.52 -4.09
C ALA A 194 -21.69 3.74 -3.80
N ILE A 195 -22.48 4.18 -4.79
CA ILE A 195 -23.44 5.28 -4.63
C ILE A 195 -24.55 4.90 -3.66
N SER A 196 -25.10 3.68 -3.77
CA SER A 196 -26.16 3.20 -2.86
C SER A 196 -25.67 3.16 -1.41
N MET A 197 -24.43 2.76 -1.18
CA MET A 197 -23.86 2.67 0.17
C MET A 197 -23.59 4.07 0.75
N ALA A 198 -23.07 4.99 -0.06
CA ALA A 198 -22.87 6.39 0.34
C ALA A 198 -24.20 7.09 0.68
N LEU A 199 -25.24 6.86 -0.13
CA LEU A 199 -26.58 7.38 0.14
C LEU A 199 -27.21 6.74 1.38
N GLY A 200 -27.01 5.43 1.57
CA GLY A 200 -27.51 4.73 2.75
C GLY A 200 -26.97 5.33 4.06
N GLU A 201 -25.68 5.69 4.09
CA GLU A 201 -25.08 6.37 5.24
C GLU A 201 -25.62 7.81 5.40
N TRP A 202 -25.84 8.53 4.30
CA TRP A 202 -26.38 9.90 4.34
C TRP A 202 -27.82 9.96 4.88
N ILE A 203 -28.64 8.95 4.57
CA ILE A 203 -30.04 8.85 5.02
C ILE A 203 -30.13 8.28 6.45
N SER A 204 -29.13 7.53 6.89
CA SER A 204 -29.08 6.90 8.21
C SER A 204 -28.79 7.88 9.38
N VAL A 205 -28.64 9.18 9.09
CA VAL A 205 -28.37 10.26 10.07
C VAL A 205 -29.65 10.92 10.58
#